data_AF-W3VRV3-F1
#
_entry.id   AF-W3VRV3-F1
#
_cell.length_a   1.000
_cell.length_b   1.000
_cell.length_c   1.000
_cell.angle_alpha   90.00
_cell.angle_beta   90.00
_cell.angle_gamma   90.00
#
_symmetry.space_group_name_H-M   'P 1'
#
loop_
_entity.id
_entity.type
_entity.pdbx_description
1 polymer ?
#
loop_
_entity_poly.entity_id
_entity_poly.type
_entity_poly.pdbx_seq_one_letter_code
_entity_poly.pdbx_strand_id
1 'polypeptide(L)'
;MSTSEQASTSDTGTSERVLRLHVWGSHATLPTLDPTSLYAAALLHATFTHNEQVRIQLASASTSLARVPLLQVLDEHSETVQLIDSVDEIRSFCTSAGLDAAVAADAEKAAKQTALHALLDDQLLDLTLHSLFSLPSNYRTVTTPAYSAVGGVRPLTSSNPLAKLAALPAAFQPSIPARLRNVVEARLTAAGLWGLGGKEVAMQSSESDDLAARAGIVPTKKRGLGASAKQATRDEFERSKLINRARDVLDVVSAALPSSPALCMLDAPEPSSVDAHVLAYLAPLVFAQPKLPIDALPRLIESSYPTLAAYLATVRERLFPARATWVSPSDVQSSPPVLAGTQASSSLLSYFWPFDSSSKASDFAPPPTGTDTRSHARPTAPSSAPRPARPNGAPSQSPEDRRLRWGRALWICSALVGLVGYTFASGIVSVQFVDSDSLDDDDDDYDEEEEEGEDDEDEDDEGDDDGGWQVQGEDDEDDELDELDLEGDDDDDDEY
;
A
#
# COMPACT_ATOMS: atom_id res chain seq x y z
N MET A 1 -16.60 -72.44 16.35
CA MET A 1 -17.22 -71.16 15.96
C MET A 1 -17.00 -70.21 17.11
N SER A 2 -15.89 -69.47 17.08
CA SER A 2 -15.58 -68.43 18.07
C SER A 2 -15.85 -67.09 17.41
N THR A 3 -16.84 -66.38 17.92
CA THR A 3 -17.18 -65.01 17.53
C THR A 3 -16.33 -64.07 18.36
N SER A 4 -15.31 -63.49 17.73
CA SER A 4 -14.55 -62.37 18.28
C SER A 4 -15.36 -61.09 18.08
N GLU A 5 -15.86 -60.51 19.16
CA GLU A 5 -16.33 -59.13 19.19
C GLU A 5 -15.12 -58.20 18.94
N GLN A 6 -15.08 -57.59 17.76
CA GLN A 6 -14.24 -56.42 17.51
C GLN A 6 -14.90 -55.24 18.20
N ALA A 7 -14.30 -54.81 19.31
CA ALA A 7 -14.54 -53.51 19.90
C ALA A 7 -14.09 -52.45 18.88
N SER A 8 -15.05 -51.78 18.26
CA SER A 8 -14.82 -50.56 17.49
C SER A 8 -14.46 -49.44 18.45
N THR A 9 -13.17 -49.30 18.72
CA THR A 9 -12.61 -48.07 19.28
C THR A 9 -12.81 -46.97 18.24
N SER A 10 -13.72 -46.05 18.53
CA SER A 10 -13.85 -44.79 17.82
C SER A 10 -12.55 -44.01 17.96
N ASP A 11 -11.69 -44.13 16.96
CA ASP A 11 -10.51 -43.31 16.77
C ASP A 11 -11.00 -41.89 16.48
N THR A 12 -11.13 -41.05 17.52
CA THR A 12 -11.18 -39.60 17.32
C THR A 12 -9.76 -39.15 17.01
N GLY A 13 -9.29 -39.50 15.81
CA GLY A 13 -8.09 -38.96 15.22
C GLY A 13 -8.30 -37.47 15.09
N THR A 14 -7.72 -36.70 16.00
CA THR A 14 -7.78 -35.24 15.92
C THR A 14 -6.88 -34.80 14.77
N SER A 15 -7.53 -34.42 13.68
CA SER A 15 -6.91 -34.02 12.45
C SER A 15 -5.89 -32.89 12.62
N GLU A 16 -4.66 -33.07 12.12
CA GLU A 16 -3.72 -31.94 12.01
C GLU A 16 -4.25 -30.94 10.98
N ARG A 17 -4.34 -29.66 11.36
CA ARG A 17 -4.78 -28.56 10.48
C ARG A 17 -3.61 -27.66 10.14
N VAL A 18 -3.55 -27.21 8.90
CA VAL A 18 -2.52 -26.24 8.46
C VAL A 18 -3.15 -24.89 8.22
N LEU A 19 -2.64 -23.86 8.90
CA LEU A 19 -3.00 -22.46 8.73
C LEU A 19 -1.94 -21.79 7.86
N ARG A 20 -2.22 -21.66 6.57
CA ARG A 20 -1.31 -21.03 5.61
C ARG A 20 -1.71 -19.57 5.40
N LEU A 21 -0.84 -18.66 5.82
CA LEU A 21 -1.01 -17.23 5.62
C LEU A 21 -0.22 -16.76 4.40
N HIS A 22 -0.94 -16.24 3.41
CA HIS A 22 -0.35 -15.58 2.24
C HIS A 22 -0.06 -14.12 2.59
N VAL A 23 1.20 -13.71 2.41
CA VAL A 23 1.71 -12.41 2.85
C VAL A 23 2.54 -11.72 1.77
N TRP A 24 2.60 -10.39 1.83
CA TRP A 24 3.58 -9.60 1.10
C TRP A 24 4.90 -9.49 1.86
N GLY A 25 5.94 -8.93 1.23
CA GLY A 25 7.08 -8.37 1.97
C GLY A 25 7.95 -9.38 2.70
N SER A 26 8.36 -10.50 2.08
CA SER A 26 9.24 -11.46 2.76
C SER A 26 10.55 -10.79 3.20
N HIS A 27 11.02 -11.12 4.40
CA HIS A 27 12.12 -10.40 5.03
C HIS A 27 13.05 -11.34 5.82
N ALA A 28 14.31 -10.94 6.02
CA ALA A 28 15.32 -11.83 6.62
C ALA A 28 15.17 -11.99 8.15
N THR A 29 14.79 -10.92 8.85
CA THR A 29 14.67 -10.91 10.32
C THR A 29 13.24 -10.99 10.84
N LEU A 30 12.27 -10.67 10.00
CA LEU A 30 10.86 -10.64 10.34
C LEU A 30 10.12 -11.64 9.44
N PRO A 31 9.03 -12.25 9.94
CA PRO A 31 8.16 -13.07 9.10
C PRO A 31 7.70 -12.34 7.85
N THR A 32 7.42 -11.03 7.95
CA THR A 32 7.14 -10.15 6.82
C THR A 32 7.44 -8.70 7.22
N LEU A 33 7.78 -7.86 6.25
CA LEU A 33 7.93 -6.41 6.39
C LEU A 33 6.59 -5.66 6.26
N ASP A 34 5.56 -6.30 5.72
CA ASP A 34 4.23 -5.72 5.62
C ASP A 34 3.55 -5.68 7.01
N PRO A 35 3.20 -4.49 7.56
CA PRO A 35 2.68 -4.37 8.92
C PRO A 35 1.38 -5.17 9.12
N THR A 36 0.44 -5.11 8.17
CA THR A 36 -0.85 -5.79 8.28
C THR A 36 -0.69 -7.31 8.18
N SER A 37 0.15 -7.80 7.27
CA SER A 37 0.49 -9.23 7.19
C SER A 37 1.24 -9.73 8.42
N LEU A 38 2.14 -8.92 8.98
CA LEU A 38 2.87 -9.25 10.20
C LEU A 38 1.91 -9.34 11.39
N TYR A 39 0.89 -8.49 11.42
CA TYR A 39 -0.15 -8.53 12.43
C TYR A 39 -0.98 -9.82 12.32
N ALA A 40 -1.42 -10.18 11.13
CA ALA A 40 -2.10 -11.45 10.89
C ALA A 40 -1.24 -12.67 11.33
N ALA A 41 0.05 -12.67 11.01
CA ALA A 41 0.96 -13.73 11.46
C ALA A 41 1.08 -13.76 12.99
N ALA A 42 1.22 -12.59 13.62
CA ALA A 42 1.32 -12.45 15.06
C ALA A 42 0.05 -12.93 15.78
N LEU A 43 -1.15 -12.66 15.23
CA LEU A 43 -2.43 -13.18 15.76
C LEU A 43 -2.47 -14.71 15.75
N LEU A 44 -2.08 -15.32 14.63
CA LEU A 44 -2.03 -16.78 14.51
C LEU A 44 -1.06 -17.39 15.52
N HIS A 45 0.12 -16.79 15.68
CA HIS A 45 1.11 -17.24 16.64
C HIS A 45 0.65 -17.04 18.09
N ALA A 46 0.03 -15.91 18.43
CA ALA A 46 -0.52 -15.68 19.76
C ALA A 46 -1.58 -16.72 20.15
N THR A 47 -2.33 -17.20 19.15
CA THR A 47 -3.47 -18.10 19.37
C THR A 47 -3.08 -19.58 19.34
N PHE A 48 -2.23 -19.98 18.39
CA PHE A 48 -2.04 -21.39 18.03
C PHE A 48 -0.63 -21.93 18.28
N THR A 49 0.34 -21.13 18.73
CA THR A 49 1.73 -21.61 18.92
C THR A 49 1.84 -22.80 19.89
N HIS A 50 0.94 -22.91 20.87
CA HIS A 50 0.92 -24.02 21.83
C HIS A 50 -0.02 -25.17 21.43
N ASN A 51 -0.67 -25.08 20.26
CA ASN A 51 -1.57 -26.11 19.78
C ASN A 51 -0.84 -27.06 18.84
N GLU A 52 -0.52 -28.26 19.32
CA GLU A 52 0.20 -29.29 18.55
C GLU A 52 -0.57 -29.79 17.32
N GLN A 53 -1.88 -29.55 17.25
CA GLN A 53 -2.73 -29.94 16.13
C GLN A 53 -2.75 -28.90 15.01
N VAL A 54 -2.12 -27.74 15.22
CA VAL A 54 -2.17 -26.62 14.27
C VAL A 54 -0.76 -26.25 13.83
N ARG A 55 -0.52 -26.33 12.52
CA ARG A 55 0.74 -25.90 11.91
C ARG A 55 0.55 -24.58 11.19
N ILE A 56 1.30 -23.57 11.60
CA ILE A 56 1.31 -22.25 10.95
C ILE A 56 2.37 -22.24 9.84
N GLN A 57 1.98 -21.77 8.66
CA GLN A 57 2.81 -21.66 7.48
C GLN A 57 2.67 -20.29 6.82
N LEU A 58 3.75 -19.77 6.25
CA LEU A 58 3.73 -18.56 5.42
C LEU A 58 3.91 -18.91 3.94
N ALA A 59 3.16 -18.23 3.09
CA ALA A 59 3.30 -18.28 1.65
C ALA A 59 3.45 -16.86 1.11
N SER A 60 4.23 -16.71 0.04
CA SER A 60 4.25 -15.43 -0.67
C SER A 60 2.97 -15.28 -1.45
N ALA A 61 2.35 -14.13 -1.30
CA ALA A 61 1.21 -13.77 -2.11
C ALA A 61 1.59 -13.66 -3.60
N SER A 62 0.62 -14.00 -4.45
CA SER A 62 0.71 -13.84 -5.90
C SER A 62 -0.14 -12.65 -6.33
N THR A 63 0.18 -12.03 -7.47
CA THR A 63 -0.70 -11.04 -8.14
C THR A 63 -2.10 -11.56 -8.44
N SER A 64 -2.30 -12.88 -8.43
CA SER A 64 -3.60 -13.51 -8.63
C SER A 64 -4.47 -13.58 -7.36
N LEU A 65 -3.99 -13.09 -6.21
CA LEU A 65 -4.80 -13.00 -5.00
C LEU A 65 -5.53 -11.66 -4.98
N ALA A 66 -6.83 -11.69 -4.68
CA ALA A 66 -7.65 -10.48 -4.60
C ALA A 66 -7.23 -9.57 -3.42
N ARG A 67 -6.87 -10.16 -2.27
CA ARG A 67 -6.50 -9.45 -1.04
C ARG A 67 -5.40 -10.17 -0.28
N VAL A 68 -4.65 -9.40 0.49
CA VAL A 68 -3.55 -9.85 1.35
C VAL A 68 -3.56 -8.97 2.61
N PRO A 69 -3.40 -9.52 3.83
CA PRO A 69 -3.17 -10.94 4.14
C PRO A 69 -4.38 -11.83 3.80
N LEU A 70 -4.10 -13.05 3.34
CA LEU A 70 -5.11 -14.09 3.08
C LEU A 70 -4.76 -15.34 3.87
N LEU A 71 -5.65 -15.77 4.77
CA LEU A 71 -5.53 -17.01 5.50
C LEU A 71 -6.26 -18.14 4.76
N GLN A 72 -5.51 -19.19 4.45
CA GLN A 72 -6.00 -20.43 3.88
C GLN A 72 -5.93 -21.53 4.95
N VAL A 73 -7.09 -22.08 5.31
CA VAL A 73 -7.20 -23.19 6.26
C VAL A 73 -7.26 -24.49 5.47
N LEU A 74 -6.29 -25.35 5.73
CA LEU A 74 -6.13 -26.65 5.07
C LEU A 74 -6.45 -27.78 6.06
N ASP A 75 -7.09 -28.82 5.56
CA ASP A 75 -7.29 -30.07 6.29
C ASP A 75 -6.05 -31.00 6.19
N GLU A 76 -6.19 -32.22 6.69
CA GLU A 76 -5.14 -33.25 6.64
C GLU A 76 -4.78 -33.67 5.21
N HIS A 77 -5.71 -33.54 4.27
CA HIS A 77 -5.51 -33.88 2.86
C HIS A 77 -4.92 -32.72 2.06
N SER A 78 -4.58 -31.61 2.72
CA SER A 78 -4.14 -30.37 2.08
C SER A 78 -5.20 -29.75 1.15
N GLU A 79 -6.48 -29.99 1.44
CA GLU A 79 -7.60 -29.35 0.76
C GLU A 79 -8.00 -28.07 1.48
N THR A 80 -8.33 -27.04 0.71
CA THR A 80 -8.77 -25.74 1.26
C THR A 80 -10.19 -25.85 1.78
N VAL A 81 -10.34 -25.74 3.10
CA VAL A 81 -11.63 -25.77 3.79
C VAL A 81 -12.19 -24.36 4.00
N GLN A 82 -11.31 -23.38 4.20
CA GLN A 82 -11.71 -22.00 4.47
C GLN A 82 -10.69 -21.01 3.91
N LEU A 83 -11.19 -19.87 3.43
CA LEU A 83 -10.41 -18.70 3.03
C LEU A 83 -10.92 -17.50 3.82
N ILE A 84 -10.00 -16.71 4.37
CA ILE A 84 -10.30 -15.50 5.14
C ILE A 84 -9.38 -14.39 4.62
N ASP A 85 -9.94 -13.34 4.04
CA ASP A 85 -9.20 -12.37 3.21
C ASP A 85 -9.10 -10.96 3.82
N SER A 86 -9.50 -10.83 5.09
CA SER A 86 -9.41 -9.61 5.89
C SER A 86 -8.71 -9.86 7.22
N VAL A 87 -7.88 -8.91 7.65
CA VAL A 87 -7.19 -8.99 8.95
C VAL A 87 -8.18 -8.95 10.13
N ASP A 88 -9.30 -8.25 9.99
CA ASP A 88 -10.35 -8.20 11.02
C ASP A 88 -11.05 -9.54 11.18
N GLU A 89 -11.29 -10.24 10.06
CA GLU A 89 -11.86 -11.58 10.07
C GLU A 89 -10.85 -12.61 10.61
N ILE A 90 -9.56 -12.47 10.28
CA ILE A 90 -8.49 -13.28 10.86
C ILE A 90 -8.41 -13.06 12.39
N ARG A 91 -8.55 -11.82 12.86
CA ARG A 91 -8.66 -11.53 14.30
C ARG A 91 -9.88 -12.21 14.89
N SER A 92 -11.06 -12.08 14.27
CA SER A 92 -12.29 -12.74 14.73
C SER A 92 -12.14 -14.26 14.79
N PHE A 93 -11.47 -14.87 13.80
CA PHE A 93 -11.14 -16.28 13.78
C PHE A 93 -10.28 -16.67 14.99
N CYS A 94 -9.23 -15.90 15.28
CA CYS A 94 -8.38 -16.11 16.45
C CYS A 94 -9.11 -15.90 17.78
N THR A 95 -9.95 -14.86 17.90
CA THR A 95 -10.76 -14.59 19.10
C THR A 95 -11.76 -15.71 19.35
N SER A 96 -12.37 -16.28 18.30
CA SER A 96 -13.25 -17.44 18.42
C SER A 96 -12.53 -18.70 18.92
N ALA A 97 -11.22 -18.79 18.70
CA ALA A 97 -10.36 -19.85 19.20
C ALA A 97 -9.79 -19.56 20.61
N GLY A 98 -10.16 -18.43 21.23
CA GLY A 98 -9.82 -18.09 22.61
C GLY A 98 -8.81 -16.94 22.77
N LEU A 99 -8.34 -16.33 21.69
CA LEU A 99 -7.53 -15.11 21.78
C LEU A 99 -8.29 -14.01 22.54
N ASP A 100 -7.60 -13.29 23.41
CA ASP A 100 -8.13 -12.19 24.23
C ASP A 100 -9.23 -12.54 25.23
N ALA A 101 -9.53 -13.82 25.46
CA ALA A 101 -10.58 -14.23 26.41
C ALA A 101 -10.39 -13.63 27.82
N ALA A 102 -9.15 -13.49 28.27
CA ALA A 102 -8.82 -12.86 29.56
C ALA A 102 -9.06 -11.34 29.57
N VAL A 103 -8.83 -10.66 28.45
CA VAL A 103 -9.04 -9.22 28.30
C VAL A 103 -10.53 -8.91 28.16
N ALA A 104 -11.26 -9.72 27.39
CA ALA A 104 -12.69 -9.59 27.15
C ALA A 104 -13.55 -9.81 28.41
N ALA A 105 -13.02 -10.49 29.43
CA ALA A 105 -13.70 -10.69 30.70
C ALA A 105 -13.88 -9.39 31.51
N ASP A 106 -13.07 -8.37 31.25
CA ASP A 106 -13.12 -7.07 31.90
C ASP A 106 -13.57 -6.00 30.89
N ALA A 107 -14.73 -5.39 31.14
CA ALA A 107 -15.33 -4.41 30.24
C ALA A 107 -14.45 -3.17 30.03
N GLU A 108 -13.70 -2.73 31.06
CA GLU A 108 -12.79 -1.60 30.93
C GLU A 108 -11.60 -1.95 30.03
N LYS A 109 -11.03 -3.14 30.21
CA LYS A 109 -9.92 -3.63 29.39
C LYS A 109 -10.36 -3.87 27.94
N ALA A 110 -11.54 -4.43 27.71
CA ALA A 110 -12.12 -4.61 26.38
C ALA A 110 -12.34 -3.26 25.65
N ALA A 111 -12.78 -2.23 26.37
CA ALA A 111 -12.93 -0.89 25.82
C ALA A 111 -11.55 -0.28 25.45
N LYS A 112 -10.56 -0.40 26.34
CA LYS A 112 -9.18 0.04 26.08
C LYS A 112 -8.55 -0.70 24.90
N GLN A 113 -8.74 -2.01 24.81
CA GLN A 113 -8.30 -2.84 23.68
C GLN A 113 -8.86 -2.30 22.37
N THR A 114 -10.17 -2.02 22.31
CA THR A 114 -10.82 -1.49 21.12
C THR A 114 -10.27 -0.12 20.73
N ALA A 115 -10.12 0.79 21.71
CA ALA A 115 -9.56 2.12 21.48
C ALA A 115 -8.10 2.06 21.00
N LEU A 116 -7.30 1.15 21.53
CA LEU A 116 -5.92 0.94 21.10
C LEU A 116 -5.86 0.38 19.68
N HIS A 117 -6.70 -0.61 19.31
CA HIS A 117 -6.75 -1.07 17.92
C HIS A 117 -7.05 0.07 16.94
N ALA A 118 -8.06 0.90 17.22
CA ALA A 118 -8.41 2.05 16.38
C ALA A 118 -7.24 3.05 16.25
N LEU A 119 -6.59 3.40 17.37
CA LEU A 119 -5.41 4.27 17.36
C LEU A 119 -4.28 3.71 16.49
N LEU A 120 -4.02 2.40 16.60
CA LEU A 120 -2.95 1.74 15.87
C LEU A 120 -3.24 1.75 14.35
N ASP A 121 -4.47 1.43 13.95
CA ASP A 121 -4.90 1.40 12.55
C ASP A 121 -4.93 2.78 11.90
N ASP A 122 -5.38 3.81 12.63
CA ASP A 122 -5.56 5.16 12.07
C ASP A 122 -4.29 6.00 12.12
N GLN A 123 -3.40 5.78 13.10
CA GLN A 123 -2.28 6.67 13.36
C GLN A 123 -0.93 5.98 13.25
N LEU A 124 -0.76 4.83 13.91
CA LEU A 124 0.55 4.18 13.95
C LEU A 124 0.90 3.52 12.62
N LEU A 125 -0.08 2.91 11.95
CA LEU A 125 0.11 2.31 10.64
C LEU A 125 0.67 3.34 9.66
N ASP A 126 0.11 4.55 9.64
CA ASP A 126 0.51 5.61 8.72
C ASP A 126 1.97 6.05 8.93
N LEU A 127 2.43 6.12 10.19
CA LEU A 127 3.83 6.43 10.52
C LEU A 127 4.79 5.35 10.02
N THR A 128 4.41 4.08 10.16
CA THR A 128 5.19 2.95 9.66
C THR A 128 5.22 2.92 8.14
N LEU A 129 4.06 3.07 7.49
CA LEU A 129 3.94 3.13 6.04
C LEU A 129 4.69 4.32 5.46
N HIS A 130 4.66 5.49 6.12
CA HIS A 130 5.45 6.66 5.73
C HIS A 130 6.94 6.30 5.65
N SER A 131 7.47 5.68 6.71
CA SER A 131 8.88 5.31 6.77
C SER A 131 9.27 4.27 5.71
N LEU A 132 8.36 3.36 5.35
CA LEU A 132 8.61 2.29 4.38
C LEU A 132 8.41 2.72 2.92
N PHE A 133 7.37 3.49 2.62
CA PHE A 133 6.92 3.77 1.26
C PHE A 133 7.11 5.21 0.81
N SER A 134 6.95 6.17 1.72
CA SER A 134 7.07 7.57 1.33
C SER A 134 8.54 7.96 1.16
N LEU A 135 9.41 7.57 2.09
CA LEU A 135 10.82 7.95 2.04
C LEU A 135 11.58 7.21 0.92
N PRO A 136 12.08 7.89 -0.13
CA PRO A 136 12.61 7.23 -1.33
C PRO A 136 13.79 6.30 -1.07
N SER A 137 14.68 6.66 -0.14
CA SER A 137 15.82 5.83 0.23
C SER A 137 15.37 4.53 0.88
N ASN A 138 14.47 4.60 1.87
CA ASN A 138 13.94 3.42 2.55
C ASN A 138 13.16 2.53 1.58
N TYR A 139 12.32 3.13 0.74
CA TYR A 139 11.52 2.41 -0.24
C TYR A 139 12.39 1.63 -1.24
N ARG A 140 13.45 2.25 -1.76
CA ARG A 140 14.32 1.60 -2.75
C ARG A 140 15.22 0.52 -2.16
N THR A 141 15.76 0.73 -0.95
CA THR A 141 16.78 -0.18 -0.40
C THR A 141 16.22 -1.29 0.48
N VAL A 142 15.05 -1.11 1.09
CA VAL A 142 14.48 -2.06 2.05
C VAL A 142 13.13 -2.57 1.57
N THR A 143 12.19 -1.67 1.28
CA THR A 143 10.80 -2.04 0.97
C THR A 143 10.68 -2.74 -0.38
N THR A 144 11.22 -2.17 -1.45
CA THR A 144 11.12 -2.76 -2.80
C THR A 144 11.72 -4.17 -2.86
N PRO A 145 12.93 -4.42 -2.32
CA PRO A 145 13.48 -5.78 -2.27
C PRO A 145 12.60 -6.76 -1.48
N ALA A 146 12.07 -6.37 -0.33
CA ALA A 146 11.24 -7.25 0.50
C ALA A 146 9.92 -7.62 -0.20
N TYR A 147 9.26 -6.65 -0.83
CA TYR A 147 7.98 -6.86 -1.51
C TYR A 147 8.13 -7.51 -2.89
N SER A 148 9.34 -7.50 -3.47
CA SER A 148 9.64 -8.24 -4.70
C SER A 148 10.12 -9.67 -4.44
N ALA A 149 10.41 -10.02 -3.18
CA ALA A 149 10.94 -11.32 -2.82
C ALA A 149 9.83 -12.36 -2.60
N VAL A 150 10.03 -13.53 -3.20
CA VAL A 150 9.12 -14.69 -3.09
C VAL A 150 9.76 -15.79 -2.24
N GLY A 151 9.01 -16.25 -1.24
CA GLY A 151 9.38 -17.26 -0.26
C GLY A 151 10.40 -16.75 0.77
N GLY A 152 10.41 -17.39 1.94
CA GLY A 152 11.40 -17.15 2.99
C GLY A 152 12.81 -17.35 2.46
N VAL A 153 13.44 -16.24 2.10
CA VAL A 153 14.85 -16.04 1.75
C VAL A 153 15.54 -17.33 1.28
N ARG A 154 15.43 -17.66 -0.01
CA ARG A 154 16.59 -18.23 -0.69
C ARG A 154 17.46 -17.03 -1.04
N PRO A 155 18.54 -16.77 -0.30
CA PRO A 155 19.35 -15.61 -0.57
C PRO A 155 19.88 -15.72 -2.00
N LEU A 156 19.85 -14.60 -2.73
CA LEU A 156 20.52 -14.39 -4.02
C LEU A 156 22.05 -14.64 -3.96
N THR A 157 22.57 -15.12 -2.82
CA THR A 157 23.93 -15.60 -2.59
C THR A 157 24.21 -16.98 -3.20
N SER A 158 23.22 -17.66 -3.80
CA SER A 158 23.52 -18.81 -4.64
C SER A 158 24.43 -18.37 -5.80
N SER A 159 25.69 -18.78 -5.76
CA SER A 159 26.66 -18.62 -6.86
C SER A 159 26.24 -19.38 -8.12
N ASN A 160 25.23 -20.24 -8.02
CA ASN A 160 24.76 -21.05 -9.12
C ASN A 160 23.81 -20.23 -10.03
N PRO A 161 24.23 -19.90 -11.27
CA PRO A 161 23.46 -19.07 -12.20
C PRO A 161 22.12 -19.71 -12.58
N LEU A 162 22.02 -21.05 -12.61
CA LEU A 162 20.77 -21.75 -12.89
C LEU A 162 19.70 -21.54 -11.81
N ALA A 163 20.10 -21.42 -10.53
CA ALA A 163 19.17 -21.13 -9.44
C ALA A 163 18.66 -19.68 -9.50
N LYS A 164 19.49 -18.74 -9.99
CA LYS A 164 19.06 -17.35 -10.26
C LYS A 164 18.06 -17.29 -11.41
N LEU A 165 18.30 -18.04 -12.48
CA LEU A 165 17.40 -18.10 -13.63
C LEU A 165 16.07 -18.79 -13.29
N ALA A 166 16.07 -19.83 -12.46
CA ALA A 166 14.86 -20.53 -12.02
C ALA A 166 13.96 -19.68 -11.10
N ALA A 167 14.52 -18.67 -10.42
CA ALA A 167 13.75 -17.71 -9.62
C ALA A 167 13.16 -16.55 -10.44
N LEU A 168 13.54 -16.40 -11.71
CA LEU A 168 13.11 -15.26 -12.55
C LEU A 168 11.58 -15.15 -12.71
N PRO A 169 10.81 -16.23 -12.99
CA PRO A 169 9.35 -16.12 -13.14
C PRO A 169 8.64 -15.60 -11.89
N ALA A 170 9.16 -15.92 -10.70
CA ALA A 170 8.66 -15.43 -9.41
C ALA A 170 9.20 -14.02 -9.07
N ALA A 171 10.38 -13.65 -9.59
CA ALA A 171 10.97 -12.32 -9.44
C ALA A 171 10.37 -11.27 -10.39
N PHE A 172 9.57 -11.67 -11.39
CA PHE A 172 8.82 -10.75 -12.26
C PHE A 172 7.51 -10.28 -11.61
N GLN A 173 7.59 -9.81 -10.35
CA GLN A 173 6.54 -9.02 -9.70
C GLN A 173 6.93 -7.52 -9.56
N PRO A 174 7.63 -6.87 -10.53
CA PRO A 174 8.17 -5.52 -10.33
C PRO A 174 7.07 -4.46 -10.15
N SER A 175 5.84 -4.76 -10.55
CA SER A 175 4.70 -3.86 -10.39
C SER A 175 4.09 -3.88 -8.98
N ILE A 176 4.39 -4.86 -8.13
CA ILE A 176 3.78 -4.94 -6.79
C ILE A 176 4.22 -3.79 -5.90
N PRO A 177 5.53 -3.57 -5.65
CA PRO A 177 5.96 -2.46 -4.81
C PRO A 177 5.42 -1.12 -5.32
N ALA A 178 5.44 -0.90 -6.65
CA ALA A 178 4.97 0.32 -7.26
C ALA A 178 3.45 0.54 -7.06
N ARG A 179 2.63 -0.50 -7.28
CA ARG A 179 1.17 -0.42 -7.06
C ARG A 179 0.85 -0.16 -5.59
N LEU A 180 1.52 -0.86 -4.68
CA LEU A 180 1.35 -0.63 -3.24
C LEU A 180 1.77 0.77 -2.84
N ARG A 181 2.86 1.29 -3.42
CA ARG A 181 3.31 2.67 -3.16
C ARG A 181 2.24 3.69 -3.56
N ASN A 182 1.58 3.53 -4.72
CA ASN A 182 0.51 4.43 -5.14
C ASN A 182 -0.70 4.40 -4.19
N VAL A 183 -1.07 3.22 -3.67
CA VAL A 183 -2.16 3.07 -2.69
C VAL A 183 -1.79 3.75 -1.37
N VAL A 184 -0.57 3.52 -0.90
CA VAL A 184 -0.05 4.14 0.32
C VAL A 184 0.09 5.65 0.16
N GLU A 185 0.48 6.13 -1.02
CA GLU A 185 0.56 7.56 -1.33
C GLU A 185 -0.80 8.25 -1.17
N ALA A 186 -1.88 7.68 -1.72
CA ALA A 186 -3.22 8.26 -1.55
C ALA A 186 -3.61 8.38 -0.07
N ARG A 187 -3.37 7.33 0.71
CA ARG A 187 -3.65 7.30 2.16
C ARG A 187 -2.80 8.32 2.94
N LEU A 188 -1.50 8.34 2.72
CA LEU A 188 -0.59 9.24 3.43
C LEU A 188 -0.73 10.69 3.00
N THR A 189 -1.16 10.95 1.77
CA THR A 189 -1.48 12.31 1.31
C THR A 189 -2.69 12.85 2.07
N ALA A 190 -3.74 12.04 2.24
CA ALA A 190 -4.90 12.40 3.06
C ALA A 190 -4.52 12.64 4.53
N ALA A 191 -3.55 11.89 5.06
CA ALA A 191 -3.02 12.08 6.41
C ALA A 191 -1.99 13.22 6.53
N GLY A 192 -1.59 13.88 5.43
CA GLY A 192 -0.56 14.92 5.44
C GLY A 192 0.86 14.41 5.77
N LEU A 193 1.11 13.12 5.59
CA LEU A 193 2.38 12.46 5.90
C LEU A 193 3.19 12.11 4.64
N TRP A 194 2.62 12.21 3.44
CA TRP A 194 3.37 11.94 2.21
C TRP A 194 4.50 12.97 2.02
N GLY A 195 5.73 12.47 1.86
CA GLY A 195 6.95 13.25 1.66
C GLY A 195 7.51 13.90 2.92
N LEU A 196 6.81 13.86 4.05
CA LEU A 196 7.17 14.61 5.27
C LEU A 196 8.52 14.17 5.85
N GLY A 197 9.50 15.07 5.99
CA GLY A 197 10.82 14.74 6.54
C GLY A 197 11.67 13.90 5.59
N GLY A 198 11.27 13.84 4.31
CA GLY A 198 11.99 13.20 3.21
C GLY A 198 12.30 14.19 2.10
N LYS A 199 13.36 13.93 1.33
CA LYS A 199 13.81 14.81 0.23
C LYS A 199 12.88 14.84 -1.00
N GLU A 200 11.75 14.15 -0.98
CA GLU A 200 10.87 14.00 -2.15
C GLU A 200 10.16 15.32 -2.48
N VAL A 201 9.70 16.06 -1.46
CA VAL A 201 9.08 17.39 -1.67
C VAL A 201 10.13 18.42 -2.12
N ALA A 202 11.39 18.27 -1.69
CA ALA A 202 12.48 19.12 -2.15
C ALA A 202 12.78 18.92 -3.64
N MET A 203 12.70 17.68 -4.15
CA MET A 203 12.87 17.39 -5.58
C MET A 203 11.75 17.99 -6.44
N GLN A 204 10.50 17.94 -5.97
CA GLN A 204 9.38 18.60 -6.65
C GLN A 204 9.55 20.12 -6.69
N SER A 205 10.02 20.73 -5.60
CA SER A 205 10.29 22.18 -5.58
C SER A 205 11.47 22.59 -6.47
N SER A 206 12.50 21.75 -6.61
CA SER A 206 13.58 22.03 -7.57
C SER A 206 13.11 21.91 -9.00
N GLU A 207 12.18 21.00 -9.30
CA GLU A 207 11.61 20.86 -10.64
C GLU A 207 10.75 22.08 -11.00
N SER A 208 9.95 22.60 -10.06
CA SER A 208 9.21 23.85 -10.29
C SER A 208 10.15 25.06 -10.47
N ASP A 209 11.24 25.12 -9.71
CA ASP A 209 12.25 26.19 -9.84
C ASP A 209 13.00 26.09 -11.18
N ASP A 210 13.31 24.87 -11.64
CA ASP A 210 13.92 24.61 -12.95
C ASP A 210 12.97 24.98 -14.09
N LEU A 211 11.67 24.72 -13.95
CA LEU A 211 10.65 25.14 -14.90
C LEU A 211 10.49 26.66 -14.94
N ALA A 212 10.48 27.33 -13.77
CA ALA A 212 10.44 28.78 -13.69
C ALA A 212 11.69 29.42 -14.33
N ALA A 213 12.88 28.83 -14.11
CA ALA A 213 14.11 29.24 -14.76
C ALA A 213 14.06 29.05 -16.28
N ARG A 214 13.51 27.93 -16.77
CA ARG A 214 13.26 27.68 -18.20
C ARG A 214 12.26 28.67 -18.79
N ALA A 215 11.27 29.10 -18.01
CA ALA A 215 10.30 30.12 -18.39
C ALA A 215 10.87 31.56 -18.34
N GLY A 216 12.15 31.74 -18.02
CA GLY A 216 12.80 33.06 -17.97
C GLY A 216 12.39 33.90 -16.76
N ILE A 217 11.68 33.33 -15.79
CA ILE A 217 11.31 33.99 -14.54
C ILE A 217 12.54 33.94 -13.65
N VAL A 218 13.42 34.94 -13.78
CA VAL A 218 14.60 35.09 -12.91
C VAL A 218 14.11 35.63 -11.56
N PRO A 219 14.16 34.85 -10.47
CA PRO A 219 13.76 35.35 -9.17
C PRO A 219 14.72 36.47 -8.78
N THR A 220 14.18 37.64 -8.45
CA THR A 220 14.97 38.75 -7.90
C THR A 220 15.69 38.25 -6.65
N LYS A 221 17.02 38.25 -6.65
CA LYS A 221 17.86 37.71 -5.57
C LYS A 221 17.58 38.42 -4.25
N LYS A 222 16.62 37.91 -3.46
CA LYS A 222 16.50 38.27 -2.03
C LYS A 222 17.73 37.70 -1.32
N ARG A 223 18.47 38.58 -0.63
CA ARG A 223 19.66 38.26 0.16
C ARG A 223 19.23 37.52 1.43
N GLY A 224 18.92 36.23 1.30
CA GLY A 224 18.57 35.32 2.40
C GLY A 224 19.61 34.23 2.64
N LEU A 225 19.29 33.25 3.49
CA LEU A 225 20.08 32.03 3.65
C LEU A 225 20.31 31.38 2.27
N GLY A 226 21.55 30.92 2.01
CA GLY A 226 21.86 30.20 0.78
C GLY A 226 20.96 28.98 0.57
N ALA A 227 20.70 28.59 -0.68
CA ALA A 227 19.75 27.53 -1.04
C ALA A 227 19.95 26.22 -0.24
N SER A 228 21.21 25.82 -0.03
CA SER A 228 21.55 24.64 0.78
C SER A 228 21.17 24.80 2.26
N ALA A 229 21.37 25.98 2.85
CA ALA A 229 21.00 26.23 4.24
C ALA A 229 19.48 26.31 4.40
N LYS A 230 18.78 26.93 3.44
CA LYS A 230 17.30 26.94 3.40
C LYS A 230 16.73 25.51 3.33
N GLN A 231 17.31 24.66 2.49
CA GLN A 231 16.90 23.26 2.39
C GLN A 231 17.18 22.49 3.69
N ALA A 232 18.35 22.66 4.30
CA ALA A 232 18.66 22.00 5.58
C ALA A 232 17.69 22.42 6.70
N THR A 233 17.36 23.71 6.81
CA THR A 233 16.38 24.20 7.79
C THR A 233 15.00 23.63 7.53
N ARG A 234 14.58 23.54 6.26
CA ARG A 234 13.30 22.94 5.88
C ARG A 234 13.27 21.45 6.22
N ASP A 235 14.29 20.70 5.85
CA ASP A 235 14.40 19.26 6.11
C ASP A 235 14.32 19.00 7.63
N GLU A 236 15.01 19.79 8.45
CA GLU A 236 14.98 19.64 9.92
C GLU A 236 13.61 20.02 10.52
N PHE A 237 12.95 21.04 9.98
CA PHE A 237 11.61 21.43 10.39
C PHE A 237 10.56 20.35 10.05
N GLU A 238 10.59 19.81 8.83
CA GLU A 238 9.71 18.72 8.41
C GLU A 238 9.97 17.44 9.22
N ARG A 239 11.23 17.14 9.51
CA ARG A 239 11.61 16.04 10.42
C ARG A 239 11.08 16.26 11.84
N SER A 240 11.14 17.49 12.34
CA SER A 240 10.61 17.83 13.67
C SER A 240 9.10 17.63 13.74
N LYS A 241 8.36 17.99 12.68
CA LYS A 241 6.92 17.71 12.58
C LYS A 241 6.62 16.21 12.63
N LEU A 242 7.35 15.41 11.84
CA LEU A 242 7.21 13.95 11.84
C LEU A 242 7.47 13.37 13.23
N ILE A 243 8.53 13.82 13.91
CA ILE A 243 8.89 13.36 15.26
C ILE A 243 7.80 13.73 16.27
N ASN A 244 7.27 14.96 16.24
CA ASN A 244 6.20 15.37 17.15
C ASN A 244 4.94 14.54 16.94
N ARG A 245 4.54 14.30 15.69
CA ARG A 245 3.40 13.43 15.38
C ARG A 245 3.62 12.00 15.88
N ALA A 246 4.84 11.48 15.74
CA ALA A 246 5.18 10.16 16.25
C ALA A 246 5.15 10.10 17.78
N ARG A 247 5.60 11.16 18.48
CA ARG A 247 5.52 11.24 19.95
C ARG A 247 4.08 11.18 20.44
N ASP A 248 3.16 11.92 19.82
CA ASP A 248 1.74 11.92 20.21
C ASP A 248 1.15 10.50 20.23
N VAL A 249 1.54 9.65 19.28
CA VAL A 249 1.08 8.26 19.19
C VAL A 249 1.86 7.35 20.14
N LEU A 250 3.19 7.46 20.17
CA LEU A 250 4.06 6.60 20.97
C LEU A 250 3.90 6.85 22.48
N ASP A 251 3.56 8.07 22.90
CA ASP A 251 3.26 8.39 24.30
C ASP A 251 2.03 7.60 24.79
N VAL A 252 0.98 7.49 23.95
CA VAL A 252 -0.22 6.71 24.28
C VAL A 252 0.10 5.22 24.33
N VAL A 253 0.85 4.70 23.35
CA VAL A 253 1.27 3.29 23.33
C VAL A 253 2.16 2.98 24.54
N SER A 254 3.10 3.86 24.86
CA SER A 254 4.00 3.71 26.00
C SER A 254 3.27 3.78 27.34
N ALA A 255 2.24 4.63 27.47
CA ALA A 255 1.42 4.72 28.67
C ALA A 255 0.55 3.48 28.89
N ALA A 256 0.23 2.74 27.81
CA ALA A 256 -0.52 1.50 27.88
C ALA A 256 0.35 0.25 28.12
N LEU A 257 1.67 0.40 28.23
CA LEU A 257 2.57 -0.69 28.58
C LEU A 257 2.31 -1.19 30.01
N PRO A 258 2.48 -2.50 30.25
CA PRO A 258 2.29 -3.06 31.58
C PRO A 258 3.35 -2.55 32.56
N SER A 259 2.96 -2.40 33.82
CA SER A 259 3.90 -2.03 34.89
C SER A 259 4.88 -3.15 35.23
N SER A 260 4.49 -4.41 34.99
CA SER A 260 5.32 -5.58 35.23
C SER A 260 5.89 -6.12 33.91
N PRO A 261 7.20 -6.38 33.82
CA PRO A 261 7.82 -6.94 32.61
C PRO A 261 7.40 -8.39 32.33
N ALA A 262 6.76 -9.07 33.29
CA ALA A 262 6.24 -10.42 33.12
C ALA A 262 4.85 -10.44 32.44
N LEU A 263 4.21 -9.28 32.31
CA LEU A 263 2.88 -9.14 31.73
C LEU A 263 2.96 -8.53 30.33
N CYS A 264 1.90 -8.73 29.58
CA CYS A 264 1.62 -8.07 28.32
C CYS A 264 0.64 -6.90 28.52
N MET A 265 0.33 -6.14 27.47
CA MET A 265 -0.58 -4.99 27.58
C MET A 265 -1.93 -5.42 28.16
N LEU A 266 -2.57 -4.49 28.87
CA LEU A 266 -3.83 -4.73 29.60
C LEU A 266 -3.70 -5.81 30.71
N ASP A 267 -2.48 -6.02 31.21
CA ASP A 267 -2.12 -6.99 32.25
C ASP A 267 -2.45 -8.43 31.87
N ALA A 268 -2.39 -8.76 30.57
CA ALA A 268 -2.56 -10.13 30.10
C ALA A 268 -1.32 -10.98 30.41
N PRO A 269 -1.47 -12.25 30.79
CA PRO A 269 -0.31 -13.13 31.02
C PRO A 269 0.38 -13.54 29.71
N GLU A 270 -0.39 -13.67 28.63
CA GLU A 270 0.08 -14.03 27.28
C GLU A 270 -0.13 -12.87 26.30
N PRO A 271 0.61 -12.83 25.17
CA PRO A 271 0.43 -11.79 24.16
C PRO A 271 -1.01 -11.75 23.64
N SER A 272 -1.66 -10.60 23.79
CA SER A 272 -3.00 -10.30 23.27
C SER A 272 -2.95 -9.85 21.80
N SER A 273 -4.12 -9.66 21.20
CA SER A 273 -4.23 -9.02 19.88
C SER A 273 -3.57 -7.65 19.85
N VAL A 274 -3.63 -6.87 20.93
CA VAL A 274 -3.03 -5.53 20.99
C VAL A 274 -1.51 -5.62 20.96
N ASP A 275 -0.95 -6.59 21.69
CA ASP A 275 0.50 -6.82 21.71
C ASP A 275 1.02 -7.24 20.34
N ALA A 276 0.28 -8.15 19.69
CA ALA A 276 0.54 -8.54 18.31
C ALA A 276 0.48 -7.34 17.36
N HIS A 277 -0.48 -6.44 17.56
CA HIS A 277 -0.69 -5.27 16.70
C HIS A 277 0.41 -4.21 16.86
N VAL A 278 0.73 -3.84 18.10
CA VAL A 278 1.83 -2.92 18.43
C VAL A 278 3.16 -3.47 17.91
N LEU A 279 3.43 -4.77 18.13
CA LEU A 279 4.61 -5.41 17.58
C LEU A 279 4.62 -5.31 16.06
N ALA A 280 3.54 -5.69 15.39
CA ALA A 280 3.50 -5.76 13.94
C ALA A 280 3.72 -4.40 13.26
N TYR A 281 3.22 -3.31 13.86
CA TYR A 281 3.37 -1.99 13.27
C TYR A 281 4.73 -1.35 13.61
N LEU A 282 5.36 -1.67 14.75
CA LEU A 282 6.67 -1.11 15.10
C LEU A 282 7.87 -1.97 14.67
N ALA A 283 7.69 -3.28 14.55
CA ALA A 283 8.76 -4.22 14.20
C ALA A 283 9.45 -3.89 12.87
N PRO A 284 8.76 -3.48 11.79
CA PRO A 284 9.41 -3.06 10.55
C PRO A 284 10.38 -1.88 10.73
N LEU A 285 10.13 -1.00 11.71
CA LEU A 285 11.00 0.14 12.02
C LEU A 285 12.21 -0.28 12.87
N VAL A 286 11.98 -1.13 13.86
CA VAL A 286 12.98 -1.45 14.90
C VAL A 286 13.87 -2.65 14.52
N PHE A 287 13.30 -3.65 13.85
CA PHE A 287 13.93 -4.96 13.66
C PHE A 287 14.28 -5.31 12.21
N ALA A 288 13.94 -4.45 11.24
CA ALA A 288 14.30 -4.66 9.84
C ALA A 288 15.82 -4.65 9.64
N GLN A 289 16.29 -5.49 8.72
CA GLN A 289 17.68 -5.69 8.33
C GLN A 289 17.74 -5.97 6.82
N PRO A 290 18.41 -5.11 6.03
CA PRO A 290 19.22 -3.96 6.46
C PRO A 290 18.40 -2.88 7.19
N LYS A 291 19.05 -2.14 8.10
CA LYS A 291 18.41 -1.01 8.80
C LYS A 291 17.92 0.02 7.77
N LEU A 292 16.84 0.73 8.09
CA LEU A 292 16.30 1.81 7.26
C LEU A 292 17.35 2.92 7.08
N PRO A 293 17.69 3.34 5.84
CA PRO A 293 18.64 4.43 5.61
C PRO A 293 18.26 5.75 6.28
N ILE A 294 16.97 6.09 6.26
CA ILE A 294 16.40 7.22 7.00
C ILE A 294 15.71 6.64 8.23
N ASP A 295 16.29 6.94 9.39
CA ASP A 295 16.01 6.27 10.66
C ASP A 295 15.45 7.23 11.72
N ALA A 296 14.76 8.29 11.32
CA ALA A 296 14.17 9.26 12.25
C ALA A 296 13.24 8.61 13.29
N LEU A 297 12.29 7.76 12.84
CA LEU A 297 11.39 7.03 13.74
C LEU A 297 12.09 5.89 14.51
N PRO A 298 12.91 5.02 13.87
CA PRO A 298 13.71 4.04 14.60
C PRO A 298 14.55 4.65 15.72
N ARG A 299 15.28 5.74 15.45
CA ARG A 299 16.07 6.44 16.47
C ARG A 299 15.21 7.04 17.57
N LEU A 300 14.03 7.58 17.24
CA LEU A 300 13.11 8.10 18.26
C LEU A 300 12.69 6.99 19.22
N ILE A 301 12.31 5.81 18.71
CA ILE A 301 11.92 4.66 19.53
C ILE A 301 13.10 4.18 20.38
N GLU A 302 14.28 3.98 19.78
CA GLU A 302 15.47 3.49 20.47
C GLU A 302 15.97 4.47 21.57
N SER A 303 15.89 5.78 21.33
CA SER A 303 16.44 6.80 22.24
C SER A 303 15.45 7.35 23.26
N SER A 304 14.20 7.59 22.86
CA SER A 304 13.19 8.26 23.68
C SER A 304 12.19 7.29 24.31
N TYR A 305 12.03 6.09 23.75
CA TYR A 305 11.11 5.05 24.23
C TYR A 305 11.82 3.71 24.50
N PRO A 306 12.89 3.68 25.31
CA PRO A 306 13.68 2.46 25.53
C PRO A 306 12.87 1.32 26.18
N THR A 307 11.90 1.65 27.03
CA THR A 307 11.00 0.65 27.64
C THR A 307 10.12 -0.02 26.58
N LEU A 308 9.60 0.75 25.62
CA LEU A 308 8.84 0.22 24.49
C LEU A 308 9.72 -0.65 23.60
N ALA A 309 10.95 -0.22 23.30
CA ALA A 309 11.89 -1.02 22.51
C ALA A 309 12.21 -2.38 23.17
N ALA A 310 12.44 -2.38 24.48
CA ALA A 310 12.64 -3.61 25.25
C ALA A 310 11.38 -4.50 25.24
N TYR A 311 10.21 -3.89 25.43
CA TYR A 311 8.92 -4.59 25.37
C TYR A 311 8.71 -5.28 24.02
N LEU A 312 8.94 -4.58 22.91
CA LEU A 312 8.84 -5.14 21.57
C LEU A 312 9.76 -6.34 21.35
N ALA A 313 10.97 -6.32 21.91
CA ALA A 313 11.90 -7.45 21.82
C ALA A 313 11.35 -8.67 22.57
N THR A 314 10.84 -8.48 23.79
CA THR A 314 10.23 -9.55 24.58
C THR A 314 8.99 -10.13 23.90
N VAL A 315 8.07 -9.29 23.42
CA VAL A 315 6.85 -9.76 22.72
C VAL A 315 7.20 -10.50 21.43
N ARG A 316 8.21 -10.03 20.69
CA ARG A 316 8.71 -10.72 19.48
C ARG A 316 9.23 -12.13 19.80
N GLU A 317 10.02 -12.28 20.85
CA GLU A 317 10.55 -13.59 21.25
C GLU A 317 9.45 -14.56 21.67
N ARG A 318 8.40 -14.05 22.34
CA ARG A 318 7.23 -14.85 22.73
C ARG A 318 6.37 -15.27 21.54
N LEU A 319 6.12 -14.38 20.60
CA LEU A 319 5.30 -14.65 19.42
C LEU A 319 6.03 -15.46 18.35
N PHE A 320 7.33 -15.23 18.17
CA PHE A 320 8.13 -15.85 17.12
C PHE A 320 9.39 -16.53 17.70
N PRO A 321 9.25 -17.54 18.56
CA PRO A 321 10.40 -18.24 19.18
C PRO A 321 11.21 -19.05 18.16
N ALA A 322 10.57 -19.46 17.06
CA ALA A 322 11.18 -20.14 15.94
C ALA A 322 11.07 -19.31 14.67
N ARG A 323 11.93 -19.61 13.69
CA ARG A 323 11.82 -18.99 12.36
C ARG A 323 10.51 -19.38 11.71
N ALA A 324 9.88 -18.43 11.02
CA ALA A 324 8.66 -18.68 10.27
C ALA A 324 8.88 -19.81 9.24
N THR A 325 7.93 -20.74 9.19
CA THR A 325 7.96 -21.85 8.24
C THR A 325 7.37 -21.38 6.92
N TRP A 326 8.23 -21.21 5.92
CA TRP A 326 7.82 -20.79 4.59
C TRP A 326 7.56 -21.98 3.66
N VAL A 327 6.45 -21.90 2.94
CA VAL A 327 6.02 -22.90 1.96
C VAL A 327 6.67 -22.60 0.62
N SER A 328 7.07 -23.65 -0.10
CA SER A 328 7.66 -23.47 -1.43
C SER A 328 6.58 -23.06 -2.44
N PRO A 329 6.92 -22.30 -3.50
CA PRO A 329 5.95 -21.95 -4.54
C PRO A 329 5.27 -23.17 -5.18
N SER A 330 5.99 -24.30 -5.28
CA SER A 330 5.45 -25.56 -5.81
C SER A 330 4.40 -26.19 -4.90
N ASP A 331 4.59 -26.10 -3.58
CA ASP A 331 3.61 -26.60 -2.61
C ASP A 331 2.37 -25.68 -2.53
N VAL A 332 2.54 -24.38 -2.77
CA VAL A 332 1.41 -23.46 -2.92
C VAL A 332 0.60 -23.80 -4.18
N GLN A 333 1.27 -24.18 -5.27
CA GLN A 333 0.59 -24.61 -6.51
C GLN A 333 -0.15 -25.94 -6.35
N SER A 334 0.36 -26.87 -5.55
CA SER A 334 -0.32 -28.15 -5.30
C SER A 334 -1.56 -28.02 -4.41
N SER A 335 -1.65 -26.94 -3.62
CA SER A 335 -2.78 -26.65 -2.74
C SER A 335 -3.20 -25.18 -2.88
N PRO A 336 -3.79 -24.81 -4.04
CA PRO A 336 -4.12 -23.42 -4.33
C PRO A 336 -5.22 -22.90 -3.39
N PRO A 337 -5.27 -21.58 -3.13
CA PRO A 337 -6.29 -20.97 -2.28
C PRO A 337 -7.63 -20.88 -3.01
N VAL A 338 -8.24 -22.03 -3.31
CA VAL A 338 -9.55 -22.20 -3.94
C VAL A 338 -10.35 -23.18 -3.10
N LEU A 339 -11.58 -22.83 -2.75
CA LEU A 339 -12.48 -23.71 -1.98
C LEU A 339 -12.86 -24.94 -2.80
N ALA A 340 -12.74 -26.12 -2.17
CA ALA A 340 -13.13 -27.40 -2.78
C ALA A 340 -14.57 -27.35 -3.30
N GLY A 341 -14.78 -27.76 -4.56
CA GLY A 341 -16.10 -27.76 -5.22
C GLY A 341 -16.47 -26.48 -5.97
N THR A 342 -15.65 -25.42 -5.90
CA THR A 342 -15.83 -24.25 -6.77
C THR A 342 -15.15 -24.54 -8.11
N GLN A 343 -15.92 -24.83 -9.17
CA GLN A 343 -15.34 -24.88 -10.51
C GLN A 343 -14.73 -23.52 -10.83
N ALA A 344 -13.43 -23.48 -11.08
CA ALA A 344 -12.72 -22.28 -11.45
C ALA A 344 -13.17 -21.84 -12.86
N SER A 345 -14.24 -21.06 -12.95
CA SER A 345 -14.35 -20.12 -14.06
C SER A 345 -13.28 -19.06 -13.81
N SER A 346 -12.14 -19.22 -14.48
CA SER A 346 -11.06 -18.25 -14.50
C SER A 346 -11.55 -16.94 -15.13
N SER A 347 -12.25 -16.13 -14.32
CA SER A 347 -12.57 -14.75 -14.64
C SER A 347 -11.36 -13.90 -14.27
N LEU A 348 -10.58 -13.54 -15.28
CA LEU A 348 -9.35 -12.74 -15.16
C LEU A 348 -9.58 -11.28 -14.73
N LEU A 349 -10.74 -10.90 -14.18
CA LEU A 349 -11.14 -9.50 -13.99
C LEU A 349 -11.63 -9.11 -12.58
N SER A 350 -11.61 -9.98 -11.57
CA SER A 350 -11.97 -9.58 -10.19
C SER A 350 -10.76 -9.07 -9.38
N TYR A 351 -9.96 -8.19 -9.98
CA TYR A 351 -8.65 -7.78 -9.46
C TYR A 351 -8.56 -6.34 -8.99
N PHE A 352 -9.55 -5.80 -8.28
CA PHE A 352 -9.39 -4.46 -7.71
C PHE A 352 -10.07 -4.32 -6.33
N TRP A 353 -9.23 -4.04 -5.33
CA TRP A 353 -9.51 -3.32 -4.08
C TRP A 353 -9.90 -4.05 -2.76
N PRO A 354 -9.14 -3.79 -1.68
CA PRO A 354 -9.58 -3.85 -0.28
C PRO A 354 -9.81 -2.46 0.36
N PHE A 355 -10.96 -1.84 0.13
CA PHE A 355 -11.64 -0.88 1.02
C PHE A 355 -13.05 -0.72 0.47
N ASP A 356 -13.96 -1.60 0.87
CA ASP A 356 -15.38 -1.32 0.74
C ASP A 356 -15.84 -0.83 2.11
N SER A 357 -15.99 0.48 2.25
CA SER A 357 -16.73 1.08 3.35
C SER A 357 -18.23 0.87 3.07
N SER A 358 -18.69 -0.38 3.16
CA SER A 358 -20.10 -0.72 3.11
C SER A 358 -20.44 -1.60 4.30
N SER A 359 -20.50 -0.96 5.47
CA SER A 359 -21.29 -1.49 6.57
C SER A 359 -22.62 -0.74 6.60
N LYS A 360 -23.70 -1.49 6.33
CA LYS A 360 -25.11 -1.17 6.59
C LYS A 360 -25.68 0.09 5.91
N ALA A 361 -26.29 -0.12 4.74
CA ALA A 361 -27.46 0.64 4.33
C ALA A 361 -28.52 -0.31 3.74
N SER A 362 -29.28 -0.95 4.62
CA SER A 362 -30.60 -1.49 4.27
C SER A 362 -31.61 -0.95 5.27
N ASP A 363 -32.72 -0.46 4.72
CA ASP A 363 -33.93 0.05 5.37
C ASP A 363 -33.97 1.55 5.69
N PHE A 364 -34.17 2.36 4.64
CA PHE A 364 -35.22 3.38 4.69
C PHE A 364 -35.72 3.72 3.28
N ALA A 365 -36.84 3.12 2.88
CA ALA A 365 -37.61 3.55 1.71
C ALA A 365 -38.46 4.79 2.07
N PRO A 366 -38.50 5.86 1.26
CA PRO A 366 -39.48 6.92 1.44
C PRO A 366 -40.78 6.58 0.67
N PRO A 367 -41.97 6.89 1.22
CA PRO A 367 -43.23 6.71 0.51
C PRO A 367 -43.48 7.85 -0.50
N PRO A 368 -44.30 7.61 -1.54
CA PRO A 368 -44.69 8.65 -2.49
C PRO A 368 -45.97 9.36 -2.03
N THR A 369 -46.05 10.68 -2.26
CA THR A 369 -47.21 11.58 -2.34
C THR A 369 -46.67 12.99 -2.05
N GLY A 370 -47.01 14.09 -2.71
CA GLY A 370 -47.98 14.44 -3.73
C GLY A 370 -48.09 15.98 -3.65
N THR A 371 -48.23 16.65 -4.80
CA THR A 371 -48.79 18.02 -4.98
C THR A 371 -48.28 19.14 -4.05
N ASP A 372 -47.61 20.17 -4.59
CA ASP A 372 -48.36 21.34 -5.04
C ASP A 372 -47.56 22.41 -5.80
N THR A 373 -48.32 23.01 -6.69
CA THR A 373 -48.11 24.17 -7.57
C THR A 373 -47.48 25.42 -6.91
N ARG A 374 -46.52 26.07 -7.61
CA ARG A 374 -46.63 27.53 -7.88
C ARG A 374 -45.69 28.03 -8.99
N SER A 375 -46.33 28.58 -10.01
CA SER A 375 -45.85 29.38 -11.14
C SER A 375 -45.08 30.64 -10.76
N HIS A 376 -44.16 31.11 -11.61
CA HIS A 376 -44.09 32.48 -12.20
C HIS A 376 -42.91 32.52 -13.20
N ALA A 377 -43.15 32.39 -14.51
CA ALA A 377 -43.50 33.45 -15.47
C ALA A 377 -42.29 34.26 -15.99
N ARG A 378 -41.88 33.88 -17.21
CA ARG A 378 -41.06 34.59 -18.21
C ARG A 378 -41.70 35.93 -18.62
N PRO A 379 -40.90 36.88 -19.12
CA PRO A 379 -41.28 37.51 -20.38
C PRO A 379 -40.12 37.62 -21.39
N THR A 380 -40.54 37.86 -22.63
CA THR A 380 -39.86 37.77 -23.91
C THR A 380 -39.22 39.10 -24.39
N ALA A 381 -38.17 38.94 -25.21
CA ALA A 381 -37.44 39.81 -26.18
C ALA A 381 -38.13 41.11 -26.73
N PRO A 382 -37.38 42.08 -27.34
CA PRO A 382 -36.84 41.89 -28.71
C PRO A 382 -35.52 42.61 -29.12
N SER A 383 -34.80 41.98 -30.07
CA SER A 383 -34.14 42.48 -31.30
C SER A 383 -33.25 43.75 -31.34
N SER A 384 -31.97 43.60 -31.73
CA SER A 384 -31.34 44.22 -32.94
C SER A 384 -29.81 44.02 -33.01
N ALA A 385 -29.30 43.59 -34.17
CA ALA A 385 -27.88 43.38 -34.55
C ALA A 385 -27.09 44.72 -34.76
N PRO A 386 -25.75 44.79 -35.00
CA PRO A 386 -25.00 44.09 -36.07
C PRO A 386 -23.57 43.58 -35.75
N ARG A 387 -23.11 42.69 -36.66
CA ARG A 387 -21.84 41.97 -36.84
C ARG A 387 -20.61 42.85 -37.15
N PRO A 388 -19.39 42.40 -36.81
CA PRO A 388 -18.25 42.49 -37.73
C PRO A 388 -17.48 41.15 -37.90
N ALA A 389 -16.59 41.14 -38.88
CA ALA A 389 -16.09 39.97 -39.62
C ALA A 389 -14.87 39.26 -39.00
N ARG A 390 -14.79 37.93 -39.17
CA ARG A 390 -13.59 37.08 -38.99
C ARG A 390 -12.71 37.11 -40.25
N PRO A 391 -11.37 37.11 -40.13
CA PRO A 391 -10.47 36.57 -41.15
C PRO A 391 -10.00 35.15 -40.78
N ASN A 392 -10.03 34.26 -41.78
CA ASN A 392 -9.53 32.89 -41.75
C ASN A 392 -7.99 32.85 -41.68
N GLY A 393 -7.44 31.96 -40.85
CA GLY A 393 -6.03 31.58 -40.90
C GLY A 393 -5.74 30.35 -40.04
N ALA A 394 -5.58 29.18 -40.66
CA ALA A 394 -5.14 27.96 -40.00
C ALA A 394 -3.65 28.06 -39.57
N PRO A 395 -3.26 27.58 -38.36
CA PRO A 395 -1.88 27.66 -37.91
C PRO A 395 -1.00 26.58 -38.57
N SER A 396 0.12 27.02 -39.14
CA SER A 396 1.17 26.17 -39.72
C SER A 396 1.90 25.38 -38.62
N GLN A 397 1.80 24.04 -38.67
CA GLN A 397 2.49 23.12 -37.76
C GLN A 397 4.02 23.28 -37.82
N SER A 398 4.64 23.32 -36.65
CA SER A 398 6.08 23.52 -36.51
C SER A 398 6.87 22.26 -36.95
N PRO A 399 8.08 22.41 -37.51
CA PRO A 399 8.90 21.28 -37.96
C PRO A 399 9.36 20.34 -36.83
N GLU A 400 9.21 20.74 -35.56
CA GLU A 400 9.57 19.95 -34.39
C GLU A 400 8.51 18.88 -34.08
N ASP A 401 7.23 19.18 -34.33
CA ASP A 401 6.12 18.24 -34.12
C ASP A 401 6.19 17.03 -35.07
N ARG A 402 6.69 17.21 -36.30
CA ARG A 402 6.92 16.10 -37.24
C ARG A 402 7.96 15.11 -36.74
N ARG A 403 9.00 15.58 -36.04
CA ARG A 403 10.07 14.71 -35.51
C ARG A 403 9.59 13.90 -34.32
N LEU A 404 8.79 14.51 -33.44
CA LEU A 404 8.20 13.81 -32.30
C LEU A 404 7.20 12.74 -32.74
N ARG A 405 6.38 13.02 -33.77
CA ARG A 405 5.47 12.02 -34.36
C ARG A 405 6.22 10.85 -35.00
N TRP A 406 7.31 11.12 -35.71
CA TRP A 406 8.17 10.07 -36.26
C TRP A 406 8.85 9.23 -35.18
N GLY A 407 9.33 9.86 -34.09
CA GLY A 407 9.90 9.14 -32.95
C GLY A 407 8.91 8.19 -32.29
N ARG A 408 7.67 8.65 -32.05
CA ARG A 408 6.59 7.81 -31.51
C ARG A 408 6.22 6.66 -32.45
N ALA A 409 6.07 6.93 -33.74
CA ALA A 409 5.78 5.90 -34.74
C ALA A 409 6.88 4.83 -34.78
N LEU A 410 8.15 5.21 -34.73
CA LEU A 410 9.28 4.28 -34.77
C LEU A 410 9.33 3.40 -33.51
N TRP A 411 9.00 3.97 -32.34
CA TRP A 411 8.92 3.22 -31.09
C TRP A 411 7.76 2.22 -31.08
N ILE A 412 6.58 2.64 -31.56
CA ILE A 412 5.38 1.78 -31.69
C ILE A 412 5.66 0.61 -32.66
N CYS A 413 6.26 0.89 -33.83
CA CYS A 413 6.65 -0.15 -34.78
C CYS A 413 7.66 -1.14 -34.16
N SER A 414 8.62 -0.64 -33.38
CA SER A 414 9.58 -1.51 -32.68
C SER A 414 8.90 -2.43 -31.67
N ALA A 415 7.90 -1.94 -30.94
CA ALA A 415 7.14 -2.74 -29.97
C ALA A 415 6.31 -3.85 -30.66
N LEU A 416 5.67 -3.53 -31.79
CA LEU A 416 4.90 -4.50 -32.57
C LEU A 416 5.79 -5.60 -33.16
N VAL A 417 6.95 -5.26 -33.72
CA VAL A 417 7.90 -6.26 -34.23
C VAL A 417 8.43 -7.15 -33.09
N GLY A 418 8.68 -6.59 -31.91
CA GLY A 418 9.08 -7.35 -30.73
C GLY A 418 8.00 -8.34 -30.25
N LEU A 419 6.73 -7.91 -30.25
CA LEU A 419 5.59 -8.76 -29.91
C LEU A 419 5.46 -9.92 -30.91
N VAL A 420 5.47 -9.63 -32.20
CA VAL A 420 5.38 -10.65 -33.27
C VAL A 420 6.56 -11.63 -33.18
N GLY A 421 7.78 -11.11 -32.98
CA GLY A 421 8.96 -11.94 -32.77
C GLY A 421 8.85 -12.85 -31.54
N TYR A 422 8.31 -12.33 -30.43
CA TYR A 422 8.07 -13.12 -29.22
C TYR A 422 6.99 -14.18 -29.42
N THR A 423 5.91 -13.90 -30.15
CA THR A 423 4.86 -14.89 -30.44
C THR A 423 5.36 -16.05 -31.29
N PHE A 424 6.26 -15.80 -32.24
CA PHE A 424 6.90 -16.87 -33.01
C PHE A 424 7.98 -17.61 -32.20
N ALA A 425 8.76 -16.91 -31.37
CA ALA A 425 9.82 -17.50 -30.56
C ALA A 425 9.29 -18.31 -29.35
N SER A 426 8.14 -17.94 -28.79
CA SER A 426 7.51 -18.63 -27.66
C SER A 426 6.81 -19.93 -28.04
N GLY A 427 6.65 -20.21 -29.33
CA GLY A 427 6.01 -21.44 -29.83
C GLY A 427 4.49 -21.47 -29.63
N ILE A 428 3.85 -20.32 -29.36
CA ILE A 428 2.39 -20.21 -29.16
C ILE A 428 1.61 -20.43 -30.48
N VAL A 429 2.25 -20.21 -31.63
CA VAL A 429 1.65 -20.45 -32.96
C VAL A 429 2.51 -21.44 -33.74
N SER A 430 2.03 -22.67 -33.92
CA SER A 430 2.61 -23.63 -34.86
C SER A 430 1.91 -23.52 -36.21
N VAL A 431 2.59 -22.99 -37.23
CA VAL A 431 2.09 -23.05 -38.61
C VAL A 431 2.19 -24.50 -39.09
N GLN A 432 1.07 -25.22 -39.05
CA GLN A 432 0.94 -26.56 -39.61
C GLN A 432 0.68 -26.41 -41.12
N PHE A 433 1.66 -26.73 -41.95
CA PHE A 433 1.44 -26.85 -43.39
C PHE A 433 0.66 -28.13 -43.64
N VAL A 434 -0.65 -28.00 -43.90
CA VAL A 434 -1.48 -29.12 -44.35
C VAL A 434 -1.28 -29.25 -45.86
N ASP A 435 -0.76 -30.40 -46.30
CA ASP A 435 -0.70 -30.76 -47.70
C ASP A 435 -2.13 -30.90 -48.25
N SER A 436 -2.42 -30.13 -49.29
CA SER A 436 -3.70 -30.09 -49.98
C SER A 436 -3.87 -31.31 -50.87
N ASP A 437 -4.54 -32.35 -50.39
CA ASP A 437 -5.22 -33.36 -51.21
C ASP A 437 -6.34 -34.01 -50.39
N SER A 438 -7.49 -33.33 -50.32
CA SER A 438 -8.84 -33.93 -50.27
C SER A 438 -9.86 -32.79 -50.21
N LEU A 439 -10.41 -32.51 -51.38
CA LEU A 439 -11.71 -31.85 -51.54
C LEU A 439 -12.76 -32.83 -50.99
N ASP A 440 -13.66 -32.35 -50.15
CA ASP A 440 -15.08 -32.67 -50.27
C ASP A 440 -15.89 -31.45 -49.85
N ASP A 441 -16.82 -31.12 -50.72
CA ASP A 441 -17.81 -30.06 -50.67
C ASP A 441 -18.65 -30.14 -49.39
N ASP A 442 -18.96 -28.98 -48.80
CA ASP A 442 -20.32 -28.68 -48.37
C ASP A 442 -20.46 -27.15 -48.25
N ASP A 443 -21.34 -26.63 -49.12
CA ASP A 443 -21.91 -25.30 -49.10
C ASP A 443 -22.55 -25.00 -47.72
N ASP A 444 -22.46 -23.75 -47.25
CA ASP A 444 -23.65 -22.98 -46.87
C ASP A 444 -23.28 -21.60 -46.26
N ASP A 445 -23.83 -20.60 -46.93
CA ASP A 445 -24.29 -19.28 -46.50
C ASP A 445 -23.36 -18.17 -45.96
N TYR A 446 -23.44 -17.10 -46.75
CA TYR A 446 -23.02 -15.73 -46.55
C TYR A 446 -23.76 -15.07 -45.37
N ASP A 447 -23.05 -14.25 -44.61
CA ASP A 447 -23.56 -12.96 -44.14
C ASP A 447 -22.35 -12.04 -43.84
N GLU A 448 -22.05 -11.20 -44.83
CA GLU A 448 -21.21 -10.00 -44.67
C GLU A 448 -22.11 -8.91 -44.07
N GLU A 449 -21.98 -8.66 -42.76
CA GLU A 449 -22.43 -7.40 -42.19
C GLU A 449 -21.27 -6.40 -42.22
N GLU A 450 -21.27 -5.58 -43.27
CA GLU A 450 -20.71 -4.23 -43.26
C GLU A 450 -21.45 -3.43 -42.17
N GLU A 451 -20.75 -3.01 -41.11
CA GLU A 451 -21.20 -1.86 -40.34
C GLU A 451 -20.31 -0.66 -40.64
N GLU A 452 -21.02 0.34 -41.16
CA GLU A 452 -20.58 1.60 -41.71
C GLU A 452 -19.91 2.48 -40.65
N GLY A 453 -18.96 3.29 -41.11
CA GLY A 453 -18.43 4.38 -40.33
C GLY A 453 -19.48 5.48 -40.18
N GLU A 454 -19.75 5.87 -38.93
CA GLU A 454 -20.33 7.16 -38.61
C GLU A 454 -19.19 8.10 -38.16
N ASP A 455 -18.80 8.96 -39.10
CA ASP A 455 -18.32 10.32 -38.83
C ASP A 455 -19.43 11.10 -38.08
N ASP A 456 -19.00 12.06 -37.25
CA ASP A 456 -19.74 13.20 -36.66
C ASP A 456 -19.35 13.33 -35.17
N GLU A 457 -18.91 14.43 -34.58
CA GLU A 457 -18.70 15.83 -34.97
C GLU A 457 -17.68 16.39 -33.95
N ASP A 458 -16.75 17.22 -34.42
CA ASP A 458 -15.87 18.04 -33.58
C ASP A 458 -16.70 19.14 -32.89
N GLU A 459 -16.74 19.16 -31.54
CA GLU A 459 -17.13 20.35 -30.78
C GLU A 459 -15.89 20.98 -30.12
N ASP A 460 -15.40 22.02 -30.78
CA ASP A 460 -14.48 23.02 -30.25
C ASP A 460 -15.16 23.78 -29.07
N ASP A 461 -14.61 23.70 -27.86
CA ASP A 461 -14.87 24.66 -26.78
C ASP A 461 -13.57 25.37 -26.40
N GLU A 462 -13.20 26.36 -27.23
CA GLU A 462 -12.21 27.39 -26.89
C GLU A 462 -12.87 28.47 -26.03
N GLY A 463 -12.69 28.37 -24.72
CA GLY A 463 -12.94 29.44 -23.76
C GLY A 463 -11.64 30.17 -23.38
N ASP A 464 -11.21 31.11 -24.22
CA ASP A 464 -10.29 32.19 -23.84
C ASP A 464 -11.00 33.12 -22.85
N ASP A 465 -10.47 33.28 -21.63
CA ASP A 465 -10.74 34.47 -20.80
C ASP A 465 -9.41 35.09 -20.33
N ASP A 466 -9.01 36.11 -21.08
CA ASP A 466 -7.94 37.05 -20.78
C ASP A 466 -8.34 37.93 -19.57
N GLY A 467 -7.96 37.50 -18.37
CA GLY A 467 -8.06 38.28 -17.14
C GLY A 467 -6.71 38.85 -16.70
N GLY A 468 -6.37 40.05 -17.17
CA GLY A 468 -5.13 40.75 -16.81
C GLY A 468 -5.02 41.07 -15.31
N TRP A 469 -3.94 40.59 -14.67
CA TRP A 469 -3.57 41.00 -13.31
C TRP A 469 -2.90 42.37 -13.35
N GLN A 470 -3.72 43.42 -13.18
CA GLN A 470 -3.24 44.75 -12.85
C GLN A 470 -2.63 44.75 -11.44
N VAL A 471 -1.39 45.21 -11.38
CA VAL A 471 -0.68 45.62 -10.18
C VAL A 471 -1.47 46.76 -9.53
N GLN A 472 -1.89 46.55 -8.28
CA GLN A 472 -2.20 47.63 -7.36
C GLN A 472 -1.22 47.53 -6.20
N GLY A 473 -0.34 48.52 -6.11
CA GLY A 473 0.45 48.78 -4.93
C GLY A 473 -0.34 49.62 -3.94
N GLU A 474 0.24 49.64 -2.72
CA GLU A 474 0.10 50.64 -1.66
C GLU A 474 -1.17 50.53 -0.81
N ASP A 475 -0.96 50.05 0.43
CA ASP A 475 -1.19 50.75 1.71
C ASP A 475 -1.12 49.68 2.82
N ASP A 476 -0.01 49.56 3.55
CA ASP A 476 0.31 50.30 4.79
C ASP A 476 -0.74 50.11 5.88
N GLU A 477 -0.44 49.23 6.85
CA GLU A 477 -0.92 49.34 8.24
C GLU A 477 0.01 48.50 9.15
N ASP A 478 0.99 49.21 9.71
CA ASP A 478 1.58 49.12 11.04
C ASP A 478 1.19 47.94 11.94
N ASP A 479 2.21 47.21 12.40
CA ASP A 479 2.27 46.74 13.78
C ASP A 479 3.76 46.67 14.20
N GLU A 480 4.18 47.79 14.79
CA GLU A 480 5.33 47.91 15.68
C GLU A 480 5.23 46.86 16.79
N LEU A 481 6.30 46.12 17.11
CA LEU A 481 6.53 45.58 18.45
C LEU A 481 8.01 45.17 18.61
N ASP A 482 8.74 46.11 19.21
CA ASP A 482 9.84 46.01 20.17
C ASP A 482 11.20 45.41 19.77
N GLU A 483 12.10 46.34 19.42
CA GLU A 483 13.54 46.28 19.70
C GLU A 483 13.77 46.05 21.20
N LEU A 484 14.37 44.91 21.56
CA LEU A 484 15.03 44.76 22.86
C LEU A 484 16.50 45.15 22.70
N ASP A 485 16.77 46.42 22.99
CA ASP A 485 18.08 46.90 23.45
C ASP A 485 18.45 46.17 24.74
N LEU A 486 19.57 45.46 24.72
CA LEU A 486 20.33 45.12 25.91
C LEU A 486 21.76 45.65 25.71
N GLU A 487 21.90 46.97 25.93
CA GLU A 487 23.05 47.54 26.65
C GLU A 487 23.13 46.80 28.00
N GLY A 488 24.25 46.22 28.42
CA GLY A 488 25.48 46.93 28.74
C GLY A 488 25.63 46.85 30.26
N ASP A 489 26.40 45.87 30.74
CA ASP A 489 27.03 45.93 32.06
C ASP A 489 28.50 45.54 31.84
N ASP A 490 29.29 46.59 31.64
CA ASP A 490 30.69 46.64 32.03
C ASP A 490 30.72 46.54 33.56
N ASP A 491 31.48 45.59 34.10
CA ASP A 491 32.16 45.75 35.38
C ASP A 491 33.57 45.19 35.22
N ASP A 492 34.50 46.14 35.08
CA ASP A 492 35.91 46.01 35.41
C ASP A 492 36.07 45.51 36.85
N ASP A 493 37.07 44.65 37.09
CA ASP A 493 37.91 44.71 38.30
C ASP A 493 39.08 43.70 38.18
N ASP A 494 40.18 44.23 37.64
CA ASP A 494 41.53 44.28 38.23
C ASP A 494 42.20 43.08 38.96
N GLU A 495 43.47 42.91 38.57
CA GLU A 495 44.67 42.62 39.40
C GLU A 495 44.77 41.31 40.22
N TYR A 496 45.58 40.35 39.75
CA TYR A 496 47.03 40.21 40.05
C TYR A 496 47.66 38.95 39.44
#